data_AF-A0A970RNB4-F1
#
_entry.id   AF-A0A970RNB4-F1
#
_cell.length_a   1.000
_cell.length_b   1.000
_cell.length_c   1.000
_cell.angle_alpha   90.00
_cell.angle_beta   90.00
_cell.angle_gamma   90.00
#
_symmetry.space_group_name_H-M   'P 1'
#
loop_
_entity.id
_entity.type
_entity.pdbx_description
1 polymer ?
#
loop_
_entity_poly.entity_id
_entity_poly.type
_entity_poly.pdbx_seq_one_letter_code
_entity_poly.pdbx_strand_id
1 'polypeptide(L)'
;MKFGYFDDGNREYVINTPKTPFPWINYLGNQDYFGLISNTAGGYNFYKDARLRRITRFRYNNIPVDDGGRYYYIKDGDTVWNPGFKPTKTELDSYECRHGLGYTRITSSKNDVTASLLAFVPLDYNGEINRLTLKNNSSSPRNLSLFSFREWCLWDASDDMLNFQRNFNIGEVEVKDGVIYHKTEYRERRNHYAFFSVNAPIDGFDTQLENFLGMYNGLDAPKAVLEGRATDSIADGWQPCASHQINITLKPGEEKSFIFI
;
A
#
# COMPACT_ATOMS: atom_id res chain seq x y z
N MET A 1 -20.51 -20.68 -9.73
CA MET A 1 -20.22 -19.83 -8.55
C MET A 1 -19.93 -18.42 -9.05
N LYS A 2 -20.46 -17.36 -8.43
CA LYS A 2 -20.19 -15.95 -8.76
C LYS A 2 -19.37 -15.31 -7.63
N PHE A 3 -18.41 -14.45 -7.96
CA PHE A 3 -17.54 -13.77 -7.00
C PHE A 3 -17.84 -12.27 -6.88
N GLY A 4 -18.89 -11.81 -7.59
CA GLY A 4 -19.22 -10.41 -7.74
C GLY A 4 -20.42 -10.20 -8.68
N TYR A 5 -20.79 -8.94 -8.90
CA TYR A 5 -21.90 -8.51 -9.76
C TYR A 5 -21.67 -7.09 -10.31
N PHE A 6 -22.38 -6.73 -11.38
CA PHE A 6 -22.39 -5.36 -11.91
C PHE A 6 -23.36 -4.49 -11.10
N ASP A 7 -22.89 -3.30 -10.72
CA ASP A 7 -23.70 -2.22 -10.17
C ASP A 7 -23.79 -1.12 -11.24
N ASP A 8 -24.77 -1.28 -12.14
CA ASP A 8 -24.93 -0.40 -13.31
C ASP A 8 -25.22 1.05 -12.92
N GLY A 9 -25.92 1.26 -11.80
CA GLY A 9 -26.23 2.59 -11.28
C GLY A 9 -24.99 3.38 -10.90
N ASN A 10 -23.99 2.69 -10.33
CA ASN A 10 -22.71 3.29 -9.95
C ASN A 10 -21.62 3.13 -11.03
N ARG A 11 -21.88 2.32 -12.07
CA ARG A 11 -20.91 1.93 -13.11
C ARG A 11 -19.69 1.23 -12.51
N GLU A 12 -19.94 0.28 -11.61
CA GLU A 12 -18.92 -0.48 -10.90
C GLU A 12 -19.09 -1.98 -11.13
N TYR A 13 -18.00 -2.72 -11.02
CA TYR A 13 -18.03 -4.15 -10.75
C TYR A 13 -17.72 -4.38 -9.27
N VAL A 14 -18.66 -5.01 -8.55
CA VAL A 14 -18.58 -5.30 -7.11
C VAL A 14 -18.07 -6.72 -6.92
N ILE A 15 -17.05 -6.90 -6.09
CA ILE A 15 -16.38 -8.16 -5.76
C ILE A 15 -16.61 -8.42 -4.26
N ASN A 16 -17.32 -9.50 -3.93
CA ASN A 16 -17.79 -9.75 -2.56
C ASN A 16 -16.87 -10.68 -1.75
N THR A 17 -15.74 -11.09 -2.33
CA THR A 17 -14.77 -11.97 -1.67
C THR A 17 -13.35 -11.65 -2.13
N PRO A 18 -12.34 -11.67 -1.23
CA PRO A 18 -10.96 -11.44 -1.62
C PRO A 18 -10.35 -12.65 -2.35
N LYS A 19 -11.00 -13.82 -2.28
CA LYS A 19 -10.53 -15.10 -2.83
C LYS A 19 -11.16 -15.37 -4.20
N THR A 20 -10.93 -14.48 -5.15
CA THR A 20 -11.33 -14.66 -6.56
C THR A 20 -10.50 -15.78 -7.22
N PRO A 21 -10.97 -16.37 -8.35
CA PRO A 21 -10.21 -17.43 -9.06
C PRO A 21 -8.82 -17.00 -9.53
N PHE A 22 -8.64 -15.69 -9.75
CA PHE A 22 -7.37 -15.03 -10.03
C PHE A 22 -7.49 -13.58 -9.54
N PRO A 23 -6.39 -12.87 -9.24
CA PRO A 23 -6.43 -11.44 -8.93
C PRO A 23 -7.16 -10.67 -10.04
N TRP A 24 -8.23 -9.96 -9.67
CA TRP A 24 -8.96 -9.10 -10.59
C TRP A 24 -8.49 -7.68 -10.39
N ILE A 25 -8.12 -7.01 -11.48
CA ILE A 25 -7.49 -5.69 -11.43
C ILE A 25 -8.38 -4.60 -12.02
N ASN A 26 -8.07 -3.38 -11.62
CA ASN A 26 -8.50 -2.15 -12.27
C ASN A 26 -7.27 -1.31 -12.67
N TYR A 27 -7.49 -0.37 -13.58
CA TYR A 27 -6.52 0.66 -13.95
C TYR A 27 -6.95 2.01 -13.37
N LEU A 28 -5.98 2.70 -12.79
CA LEU A 28 -6.10 4.06 -12.28
C LEU A 28 -5.31 5.00 -13.19
N GLY A 29 -5.85 6.20 -13.43
CA GLY A 29 -5.22 7.22 -14.26
C GLY A 29 -5.60 7.13 -15.74
N ASN A 30 -5.59 8.28 -16.41
CA ASN A 30 -6.02 8.41 -17.81
C ASN A 30 -5.12 9.35 -18.64
N GLN A 31 -3.94 9.70 -18.12
CA GLN A 31 -2.99 10.62 -18.77
C GLN A 31 -1.56 10.07 -18.68
N ASP A 32 -0.71 10.64 -17.81
CA ASP A 32 0.70 10.29 -17.74
C ASP A 32 1.01 9.33 -16.59
N TYR A 33 0.27 9.39 -15.48
CA TYR A 33 0.47 8.54 -14.31
C TYR A 33 -0.56 7.42 -14.27
N PHE A 34 -0.10 6.19 -14.08
CA PHE A 34 -0.95 5.01 -14.07
C PHE A 34 -0.73 4.14 -12.84
N GLY A 35 -1.80 3.45 -12.42
CA GLY A 35 -1.76 2.44 -11.37
C GLY A 35 -2.50 1.19 -11.79
N LEU A 36 -1.89 0.02 -11.59
CA LEU A 36 -2.61 -1.25 -11.60
C LEU A 36 -2.95 -1.57 -10.14
N ILE A 37 -4.21 -1.83 -9.85
CA ILE A 37 -4.67 -2.18 -8.50
C ILE A 37 -5.56 -3.41 -8.53
N SER A 38 -5.21 -4.46 -7.78
CA SER A 38 -6.04 -5.65 -7.64
C SER A 38 -7.13 -5.47 -6.59
N ASN A 39 -8.08 -6.40 -6.55
CA ASN A 39 -9.11 -6.47 -5.53
C ASN A 39 -8.52 -6.60 -4.10
N THR A 40 -7.29 -7.07 -3.96
CA THR A 40 -6.56 -7.13 -2.68
C THR A 40 -5.46 -6.07 -2.53
N ALA A 41 -5.60 -4.94 -3.24
CA ALA A 41 -4.67 -3.80 -3.26
C ALA A 41 -3.26 -4.08 -3.80
N GLY A 42 -3.06 -5.22 -4.46
CA GLY A 42 -1.83 -5.59 -5.16
C GLY A 42 -1.58 -4.72 -6.41
N GLY A 43 -0.38 -4.81 -6.98
CA GLY A 43 0.01 -4.10 -8.20
C GLY A 43 1.00 -2.97 -7.95
N TYR A 44 1.13 -2.06 -8.92
CA TYR A 44 2.15 -1.00 -8.91
C TYR A 44 1.74 0.24 -9.68
N ASN A 45 2.56 1.28 -9.58
CA ASN A 45 2.42 2.54 -10.31
C ASN A 45 3.64 2.86 -11.17
N PHE A 46 3.43 3.67 -12.21
CA PHE A 46 4.47 4.18 -13.09
C PHE A 46 4.05 5.49 -13.75
N TYR A 47 5.03 6.25 -14.22
CA TYR A 47 4.83 7.49 -14.98
C TYR A 47 5.25 7.30 -16.45
N LYS A 48 4.28 7.35 -17.37
CA LYS A 48 4.39 7.14 -18.84
C LYS A 48 4.86 5.76 -19.28
N ASP A 49 5.96 5.27 -18.71
CA ASP A 49 6.64 4.06 -19.15
C ASP A 49 6.74 3.06 -17.99
N ALA A 50 5.99 1.95 -18.09
CA ALA A 50 5.95 0.90 -17.08
C ALA A 50 7.27 0.12 -16.93
N ARG A 51 8.22 0.28 -17.86
CA ARG A 51 9.58 -0.23 -17.76
C ARG A 51 10.52 0.84 -17.20
N LEU A 52 10.62 2.02 -17.83
CA LEU A 52 11.70 3.00 -17.58
C LEU A 52 11.42 3.97 -16.41
N ARG A 53 10.18 4.03 -15.94
CA ARG A 53 9.67 4.96 -14.92
C ARG A 53 8.70 4.26 -13.96
N ARG A 54 9.00 3.00 -13.63
CA ARG A 54 8.23 2.25 -12.63
C ARG A 54 8.54 2.77 -11.23
N ILE A 55 7.51 3.13 -10.49
CA ILE A 55 7.65 3.76 -9.17
C ILE A 55 7.71 2.70 -8.08
N THR A 56 6.78 1.74 -8.10
CA THR A 56 6.73 0.68 -7.07
C THR A 56 6.95 -0.71 -7.65
N ARG A 57 7.60 -1.57 -6.89
CA ARG A 57 7.96 -2.92 -7.32
C ARG A 57 6.72 -3.82 -7.31
N PHE A 58 6.68 -4.77 -8.24
CA PHE A 58 5.67 -5.83 -8.26
C PHE A 58 6.27 -7.11 -8.84
N ARG A 59 5.98 -8.24 -8.19
CA ARG A 59 6.49 -9.57 -8.57
C ARG A 59 5.39 -10.33 -9.32
N TYR A 60 5.56 -10.48 -10.63
CA TYR A 60 4.73 -11.39 -11.42
C TYR A 60 5.07 -12.85 -11.04
N ASN A 61 4.08 -13.74 -11.15
CA ASN A 61 4.24 -15.16 -10.80
C ASN A 61 4.77 -15.40 -9.37
N ASN A 62 4.45 -14.49 -8.44
CA ASN A 62 4.81 -14.66 -7.03
C ASN A 62 4.05 -15.84 -6.40
N ILE A 63 4.57 -16.38 -5.30
CA ILE A 63 3.92 -17.42 -4.50
C ILE A 63 3.71 -16.90 -3.08
N PRO A 64 2.46 -16.62 -2.66
CA PRO A 64 1.24 -16.65 -3.48
C PRO A 64 1.22 -15.51 -4.51
N VAL A 65 0.33 -15.63 -5.51
CA VAL A 65 0.14 -14.58 -6.53
C VAL A 65 -0.30 -13.28 -5.88
N ASP A 66 0.08 -12.14 -6.45
CA ASP A 66 -0.40 -10.80 -6.05
C ASP A 66 -0.07 -10.40 -4.60
N ASP A 67 1.07 -10.86 -4.09
CA ASP A 67 1.68 -10.34 -2.86
C ASP A 67 2.71 -9.25 -3.23
N GLY A 68 2.36 -8.01 -2.91
CA GLY A 68 3.06 -6.78 -3.28
C GLY A 68 2.08 -5.72 -3.79
N GLY A 69 1.95 -4.59 -3.09
CA GLY A 69 0.95 -3.57 -3.41
C GLY A 69 0.96 -2.36 -2.48
N ARG A 70 -0.22 -1.75 -2.29
CA ARG A 70 -0.45 -0.72 -1.26
C ARG A 70 -1.03 -1.40 -0.03
N TYR A 71 -0.24 -1.53 1.03
CA TYR A 71 -0.69 -2.19 2.25
C TYR A 71 -0.84 -1.20 3.41
N TYR A 72 -1.85 -1.47 4.22
CA TYR A 72 -2.26 -0.66 5.36
C TYR A 72 -2.54 -1.61 6.50
N TYR A 73 -1.49 -1.99 7.22
CA TYR A 73 -1.59 -2.91 8.33
C TYR A 73 -2.26 -2.20 9.50
N ILE A 74 -3.39 -2.72 9.93
CA ILE A 74 -4.13 -2.25 11.10
C ILE A 74 -3.84 -3.24 12.22
N LYS A 75 -3.07 -2.80 13.22
CA LYS A 75 -2.82 -3.55 14.45
C LYS A 75 -3.83 -3.13 15.50
N ASP A 76 -4.64 -4.09 15.95
CA ASP A 76 -5.61 -3.99 17.05
C ASP A 76 -5.25 -5.06 18.09
N GLY A 77 -4.47 -4.67 19.10
CA GLY A 77 -3.84 -5.60 20.04
C GLY A 77 -2.95 -6.62 19.33
N ASP A 78 -3.27 -7.90 19.49
CA ASP A 78 -2.54 -9.01 18.85
C ASP A 78 -3.01 -9.29 17.41
N THR A 79 -4.11 -8.69 16.98
CA THR A 79 -4.63 -8.87 15.62
C THR A 79 -3.98 -7.87 14.67
N VAL A 80 -3.37 -8.36 13.60
CA VAL A 80 -2.93 -7.54 12.46
C VAL A 80 -3.75 -7.93 11.26
N TRP A 81 -4.32 -6.95 10.56
CA TRP A 81 -5.11 -7.21 9.35
C TRP A 81 -4.94 -6.09 8.33
N ASN A 82 -5.32 -6.35 7.08
CA ASN A 82 -5.29 -5.37 6.00
C ASN A 82 -6.70 -5.22 5.39
N PRO A 83 -7.08 -4.02 4.93
CA PRO A 83 -8.37 -3.80 4.30
C PRO A 83 -8.61 -4.75 3.12
N GLY A 84 -7.57 -5.00 2.32
CA GLY A 84 -7.57 -5.87 1.16
C GLY A 84 -7.42 -7.36 1.45
N PHE A 85 -7.56 -7.82 2.70
CA PHE A 85 -7.29 -9.19 3.17
C PHE A 85 -5.81 -9.61 3.08
N LYS A 86 -5.20 -9.50 1.91
CA LYS A 86 -3.75 -9.66 1.73
C LYS A 86 -2.99 -8.43 2.24
N PRO A 87 -1.73 -8.60 2.66
CA PRO A 87 -0.94 -9.82 2.63
C PRO A 87 -1.14 -10.72 3.85
N THR A 88 -1.67 -10.20 4.96
CA THR A 88 -1.78 -10.92 6.25
C THR A 88 -2.73 -12.12 6.20
N LYS A 89 -3.73 -12.10 5.30
CA LYS A 89 -4.76 -13.13 5.14
C LYS A 89 -5.55 -13.43 6.42
N THR A 90 -5.56 -12.48 7.34
CA THR A 90 -6.40 -12.48 8.53
C THR A 90 -7.86 -12.56 8.10
N GLU A 91 -8.62 -13.48 8.68
CA GLU A 91 -10.04 -13.61 8.38
C GLU A 91 -10.79 -12.32 8.75
N LEU A 92 -11.48 -11.75 7.76
CA LEU A 92 -12.24 -10.51 7.89
C LEU A 92 -13.71 -10.83 8.19
N ASP A 93 -14.37 -9.98 8.98
CA ASP A 93 -15.78 -10.13 9.32
C ASP A 93 -16.68 -9.70 8.15
N SER A 94 -16.18 -8.78 7.31
CA SER A 94 -16.78 -8.41 6.03
C SER A 94 -15.72 -7.95 5.03
N TYR A 95 -16.00 -8.07 3.74
CA TYR A 95 -15.14 -7.58 2.65
C TYR A 95 -15.99 -7.27 1.41
N GLU A 96 -15.66 -6.17 0.75
CA GLU A 96 -16.17 -5.78 -0.56
C GLU A 96 -15.09 -4.98 -1.30
N CYS A 97 -14.86 -5.28 -2.58
CA CYS A 97 -14.07 -4.44 -3.46
C CYS A 97 -14.92 -3.97 -4.64
N ARG A 98 -14.93 -2.67 -4.91
CA ARG A 98 -15.60 -2.05 -6.05
C ARG A 98 -14.56 -1.50 -7.01
N HIS A 99 -14.55 -2.01 -8.23
CA HIS A 99 -13.78 -1.42 -9.32
C HIS A 99 -14.71 -0.51 -10.13
N GLY A 100 -14.45 0.79 -10.08
CA GLY A 100 -15.16 1.80 -10.85
C GLY A 100 -14.30 2.38 -11.98
N LEU A 101 -14.79 3.43 -12.63
CA LEU A 101 -14.08 4.10 -13.72
C LEU A 101 -12.92 4.96 -13.18
N GLY A 102 -11.70 4.42 -13.21
CA GLY A 102 -10.48 5.13 -12.78
C GLY A 102 -10.27 5.19 -11.25
N TYR A 103 -11.07 4.46 -10.48
CA TYR A 103 -10.92 4.30 -9.03
C TYR A 103 -11.26 2.88 -8.56
N THR A 104 -10.71 2.51 -7.42
CA THR A 104 -11.05 1.28 -6.70
C THR A 104 -11.35 1.61 -5.26
N ARG A 105 -12.41 1.01 -4.70
CA ARG A 105 -12.72 1.07 -3.27
C ARG A 105 -12.70 -0.33 -2.67
N ILE A 106 -11.93 -0.53 -1.61
CA ILE A 106 -11.94 -1.75 -0.81
C ILE A 106 -12.50 -1.39 0.57
N THR A 107 -13.57 -2.04 0.98
CA THR A 107 -14.18 -1.88 2.30
C THR A 107 -14.21 -3.22 3.01
N SER A 108 -13.76 -3.26 4.25
CA SER A 108 -13.79 -4.46 5.07
C SER A 108 -13.87 -4.13 6.55
N SER A 109 -14.13 -5.13 7.38
CA SER A 109 -14.14 -4.97 8.83
C SER A 109 -13.47 -6.12 9.56
N LYS A 110 -12.86 -5.80 10.69
CA LYS A 110 -12.40 -6.76 11.68
C LYS A 110 -12.56 -6.21 13.09
N ASN A 111 -13.06 -7.02 14.03
CA ASN A 111 -13.16 -6.68 15.46
C ASN A 111 -13.89 -5.35 15.70
N ASP A 112 -15.03 -5.16 15.02
CA ASP A 112 -15.83 -3.91 15.00
C ASP A 112 -15.15 -2.67 14.39
N VAL A 113 -13.94 -2.79 13.84
CA VAL A 113 -13.28 -1.70 13.12
C VAL A 113 -13.54 -1.87 11.62
N THR A 114 -14.15 -0.88 11.00
CA THR A 114 -14.31 -0.82 9.53
C THR A 114 -13.18 -0.02 8.93
N ALA A 115 -12.59 -0.53 7.85
CA ALA A 115 -11.66 0.18 7.00
C ALA A 115 -12.23 0.34 5.59
N SER A 116 -12.20 1.55 5.03
CA SER A 116 -12.53 1.82 3.63
C SER A 116 -11.37 2.53 2.95
N LEU A 117 -10.70 1.83 2.03
CA LEU A 117 -9.61 2.34 1.20
C LEU A 117 -10.18 2.75 -0.17
N LEU A 118 -10.07 4.03 -0.52
CA LEU A 118 -10.35 4.54 -1.85
C LEU A 118 -9.04 4.91 -2.54
N ALA A 119 -8.72 4.26 -3.66
CA ALA A 119 -7.53 4.51 -4.47
C ALA A 119 -7.93 5.04 -5.86
N PHE A 120 -7.32 6.14 -6.30
CA PHE A 120 -7.53 6.73 -7.62
C PHE A 120 -6.37 7.65 -8.01
N VAL A 121 -6.22 7.92 -9.30
CA VAL A 121 -5.32 8.96 -9.81
C VAL A 121 -6.18 10.16 -10.21
N PRO A 122 -6.02 11.34 -9.58
CA PRO A 122 -6.76 12.53 -9.95
C PRO A 122 -6.47 12.96 -11.39
N LEU A 123 -7.40 13.71 -11.99
CA LEU A 123 -7.16 14.37 -13.27
C LEU A 123 -6.01 15.37 -13.15
N ASP A 124 -5.17 15.45 -14.17
CA ASP A 124 -4.06 16.42 -14.27
C ASP A 124 -3.06 16.34 -13.10
N TYR A 125 -2.94 15.16 -12.46
CA TYR A 125 -2.05 14.93 -11.32
C TYR A 125 -1.21 13.67 -11.49
N ASN A 126 0.10 13.80 -11.25
CA ASN A 126 1.06 12.71 -11.36
C ASN A 126 1.27 11.99 -10.02
N GLY A 127 0.19 11.44 -9.48
CA GLY A 127 0.23 10.66 -8.23
C GLY A 127 -1.06 9.90 -7.96
N GLU A 128 -0.95 8.82 -7.20
CA GLU A 128 -2.09 8.03 -6.76
C GLU A 128 -2.51 8.48 -5.37
N ILE A 129 -3.77 8.90 -5.21
CA ILE A 129 -4.35 9.19 -3.92
C ILE A 129 -4.94 7.92 -3.33
N ASN A 130 -4.58 7.62 -2.08
CA ASN A 130 -5.15 6.55 -1.28
C ASN A 130 -5.79 7.14 -0.02
N ARG A 131 -7.11 7.25 0.00
CA ARG A 131 -7.86 7.68 1.19
C ARG A 131 -8.30 6.47 2.00
N LEU A 132 -7.67 6.26 3.16
CA LEU A 132 -8.06 5.25 4.13
C LEU A 132 -8.93 5.87 5.22
N THR A 133 -10.16 5.41 5.33
CA THR A 133 -11.07 5.76 6.42
C THR A 133 -11.15 4.60 7.41
N LEU A 134 -10.92 4.87 8.70
CA LEU A 134 -11.10 3.92 9.80
C LEU A 134 -12.24 4.37 10.69
N LYS A 135 -13.17 3.47 10.98
CA LYS A 135 -14.33 3.72 11.84
C LYS A 135 -14.42 2.67 12.95
N ASN A 136 -14.62 3.15 14.18
CA ASN A 136 -14.89 2.29 15.32
C ASN A 136 -16.41 2.06 15.46
N ASN A 137 -16.87 0.83 15.26
CA ASN A 137 -18.28 0.46 15.43
C ASN A 137 -18.56 -0.22 16.79
N SER A 138 -17.57 -0.37 17.68
CA SER A 138 -17.79 -0.91 19.01
C SER A 138 -18.36 0.15 19.96
N SER A 139 -18.76 -0.31 21.16
CA SER A 139 -19.20 0.54 22.26
C SER A 139 -18.06 1.06 23.16
N SER A 140 -16.81 0.74 22.83
CA SER A 140 -15.62 1.11 23.62
C SER A 140 -14.57 1.84 22.75
N PRO A 141 -13.70 2.69 23.34
CA PRO A 141 -12.59 3.26 22.60
C PRO A 141 -11.67 2.18 22.01
N ARG A 142 -11.18 2.41 20.79
CA ARG A 142 -10.22 1.55 20.10
C ARG A 142 -8.89 2.28 19.93
N ASN A 143 -7.81 1.61 20.30
CA ASN A 143 -6.44 2.07 20.09
C ASN A 143 -5.80 1.18 19.02
N LEU A 144 -5.43 1.79 17.90
CA LEU A 144 -4.91 1.10 16.73
C LEU A 144 -3.52 1.65 16.40
N SER A 145 -2.66 0.79 15.86
CA SER A 145 -1.46 1.25 15.16
C SER A 145 -1.62 0.93 13.67
N LEU A 146 -1.58 1.98 12.86
CA LEU A 146 -1.65 1.89 11.41
C LEU A 146 -0.24 1.96 10.84
N PHE A 147 0.14 0.97 10.02
CA PHE A 147 1.36 0.99 9.25
C PHE A 147 1.03 1.02 7.76
N SER A 148 1.39 2.09 7.05
CA SER A 148 1.34 2.09 5.58
C SER A 148 2.55 1.35 5.03
N PHE A 149 2.48 0.82 3.81
CA PHE A 149 3.62 0.19 3.18
C PHE A 149 3.57 0.26 1.65
N ARG A 150 4.71 0.64 1.06
CA ARG A 150 5.02 0.58 -0.38
C ARG A 150 6.44 0.07 -0.56
N GLU A 151 6.67 -0.81 -1.54
CA GLU A 151 8.02 -1.23 -1.95
C GLU A 151 8.43 -0.46 -3.22
N TRP A 152 9.57 0.23 -3.18
CA TRP A 152 10.05 1.00 -4.31
C TRP A 152 10.63 0.09 -5.40
N CYS A 153 10.37 0.43 -6.66
CA CYS A 153 11.12 -0.09 -7.80
C CYS A 153 12.28 0.86 -8.08
N LEU A 154 13.41 0.34 -8.54
CA LEU A 154 14.57 1.15 -8.93
C LEU A 154 14.41 1.69 -10.37
N TRP A 155 13.23 2.23 -10.66
CA TRP A 155 12.83 2.90 -11.90
C TRP A 155 12.83 2.07 -13.18
N ASP A 156 13.99 1.61 -13.65
CA ASP A 156 14.07 0.67 -14.77
C ASP A 156 13.74 -0.73 -14.22
N ALA A 157 12.51 -1.17 -14.44
CA ALA A 157 12.02 -2.44 -13.94
C ALA A 157 12.83 -3.64 -14.45
N SER A 158 13.52 -3.52 -15.60
CA SER A 158 14.39 -4.58 -16.10
C SER A 158 15.70 -4.63 -15.33
N ASP A 159 16.29 -3.49 -15.00
CA ASP A 159 17.49 -3.44 -14.16
C ASP A 159 17.16 -3.92 -12.74
N ASP A 160 16.05 -3.42 -12.18
CA ASP A 160 15.53 -3.74 -10.85
C ASP A 160 15.48 -5.24 -10.56
N MET A 161 15.15 -6.07 -11.55
CA MET A 161 14.99 -7.51 -11.39
C MET A 161 16.18 -8.35 -11.86
N LEU A 162 17.21 -7.76 -12.49
CA LEU A 162 18.31 -8.52 -13.10
C LEU A 162 19.70 -8.12 -12.58
N ASN A 163 19.90 -6.87 -12.15
CA ASN A 163 21.23 -6.30 -11.96
C ASN A 163 21.62 -6.05 -10.49
N PHE A 164 21.29 -7.01 -9.62
CA PHE A 164 21.53 -6.93 -8.17
C PHE A 164 22.98 -6.62 -7.79
N GLN A 165 23.94 -7.05 -8.62
CA GLN A 165 25.36 -6.77 -8.42
C GLN A 165 25.64 -5.26 -8.26
N ARG A 166 24.97 -4.42 -9.07
CA ARG A 166 25.05 -2.96 -8.96
C ARG A 166 23.97 -2.45 -8.02
N ASN A 167 22.71 -2.79 -8.29
CA ASN A 167 21.59 -2.00 -7.79
C ASN A 167 21.25 -2.21 -6.30
N PHE A 168 21.84 -3.20 -5.64
CA PHE A 168 21.86 -3.28 -4.17
C PHE A 168 22.77 -2.24 -3.50
N ASN A 169 23.49 -1.41 -4.25
CA ASN A 169 24.39 -0.39 -3.71
C ASN A 169 23.98 1.05 -4.11
N ILE A 170 22.78 1.25 -4.65
CA ILE A 170 22.35 2.56 -5.19
C ILE A 170 21.07 3.12 -4.59
N GLY A 171 20.37 2.34 -3.77
CA GLY A 171 19.14 2.75 -3.09
C GLY A 171 19.38 4.00 -2.24
N GLU A 172 18.70 5.10 -2.55
CA GLU A 172 18.84 6.36 -1.81
C GLU A 172 17.46 6.93 -1.47
N VAL A 173 17.29 7.34 -0.21
CA VAL A 173 16.05 7.92 0.31
C VAL A 173 16.31 9.19 1.13
N GLU A 174 15.25 9.93 1.41
CA GLU A 174 15.24 11.05 2.35
C GLU A 174 13.91 11.07 3.10
N VAL A 175 13.92 11.43 4.37
CA VAL A 175 12.69 11.64 5.15
C VAL A 175 12.70 13.07 5.66
N LYS A 176 11.64 13.82 5.31
CA LYS A 176 11.49 15.22 5.71
C LYS A 176 10.04 15.51 6.04
N ASP A 177 9.80 16.06 7.23
CA ASP A 177 8.46 16.44 7.70
C ASP A 177 7.43 15.31 7.58
N GLY A 178 7.87 14.07 7.81
CA GLY A 178 7.04 12.86 7.70
C GLY A 178 6.79 12.35 6.28
N VAL A 179 7.39 12.98 5.26
CA VAL A 179 7.33 12.53 3.86
C VAL A 179 8.59 11.72 3.53
N ILE A 180 8.40 10.55 2.94
CA ILE A 180 9.47 9.65 2.49
C ILE A 180 9.71 9.86 1.01
N TYR A 181 10.92 10.25 0.63
CA TYR A 181 11.35 10.42 -0.76
C TYR A 181 12.23 9.26 -1.19
N HIS A 182 11.94 8.68 -2.36
CA HIS A 182 12.81 7.72 -3.03
C HIS A 182 13.53 8.43 -4.18
N LYS A 183 14.85 8.57 -4.05
CA LYS A 183 15.71 9.39 -4.90
C LYS A 183 16.90 8.63 -5.50
N THR A 184 16.82 7.30 -5.56
CA THR A 184 17.80 6.45 -6.23
C THR A 184 18.15 6.98 -7.61
N GLU A 185 19.46 7.18 -7.85
CA GLU A 185 20.05 7.76 -9.08
C GLU A 185 19.67 9.22 -9.40
N TYR A 186 18.97 9.94 -8.50
CA TYR A 186 18.71 11.39 -8.67
C TYR A 186 19.99 12.22 -8.59
N ARG A 187 21.00 11.74 -7.87
CA ARG A 187 22.34 12.34 -7.79
C ARG A 187 23.11 12.33 -9.13
N GLU A 188 22.64 11.56 -10.12
CA GLU A 188 23.32 11.37 -11.40
C GLU A 188 22.43 11.80 -12.59
N ARG A 189 21.90 10.85 -13.35
CA ARG A 189 21.23 11.09 -14.64
C ARG A 189 19.72 11.30 -14.50
N ARG A 190 19.12 10.95 -13.36
CA ARG A 190 17.68 11.09 -13.16
C ARG A 190 17.36 12.49 -12.67
N ASN A 191 16.40 13.12 -13.34
CA ASN A 191 15.81 14.39 -12.95
C ASN A 191 14.44 14.22 -12.28
N HIS A 192 14.13 13.03 -11.76
CA HIS A 192 12.86 12.66 -11.14
C HIS A 192 13.11 11.81 -9.90
N TYR A 193 12.18 11.90 -8.95
CA TYR A 193 12.11 11.11 -7.74
C TYR A 193 10.64 10.78 -7.45
N ALA A 194 10.39 9.90 -6.47
CA ALA A 194 9.05 9.62 -5.97
C ALA A 194 8.97 10.01 -4.50
N PHE A 195 7.76 10.19 -4.00
CA PHE A 195 7.51 10.39 -2.59
C PHE A 195 6.33 9.54 -2.15
N PHE A 196 6.26 9.28 -0.84
CA PHE A 196 5.11 8.73 -0.17
C PHE A 196 4.85 9.56 1.08
N SER A 197 3.64 10.07 1.21
CA SER A 197 3.25 11.02 2.26
C SER A 197 1.92 10.63 2.89
N VAL A 198 1.61 11.25 4.03
CA VAL A 198 0.30 11.18 4.68
C VAL A 198 -0.07 12.54 5.27
N ASN A 199 -1.36 12.90 5.23
CA ASN A 199 -1.86 14.18 5.74
C ASN A 199 -2.02 14.25 7.27
N ALA A 200 -1.24 13.47 8.03
CA ALA A 200 -1.30 13.39 9.48
C ALA A 200 0.12 13.32 10.06
N PRO A 201 0.33 13.76 11.30
CA PRO A 201 1.58 13.47 12.02
C PRO A 201 1.82 11.96 12.07
N ILE A 202 3.09 11.56 11.90
CA ILE A 202 3.53 10.17 12.01
C ILE A 202 4.21 9.95 13.36
N ASP A 203 4.08 8.74 13.90
CA ASP A 203 4.73 8.30 15.14
C ASP A 203 6.08 7.61 14.89
N GLY A 204 6.34 7.23 13.64
CA GLY A 204 7.58 6.59 13.19
C GLY A 204 7.53 6.26 11.72
N PHE A 205 8.65 5.80 11.15
CA PHE A 205 8.71 5.40 9.75
C PHE A 205 9.69 4.24 9.53
N ASP A 206 9.64 3.65 8.34
CA ASP A 206 10.68 2.77 7.85
C ASP A 206 10.89 2.98 6.35
N THR A 207 12.15 2.97 5.94
CA THR A 207 12.52 3.06 4.52
C THR A 207 13.40 1.91 4.05
N GLN A 208 13.90 1.07 4.96
CA GLN A 208 14.66 -0.14 4.64
C GLN A 208 13.76 -1.37 4.77
N LEU A 209 13.62 -2.15 3.69
CA LEU A 209 12.70 -3.29 3.65
C LEU A 209 13.03 -4.35 4.72
N GLU A 210 14.31 -4.66 4.92
CA GLU A 210 14.75 -5.66 5.91
C GLU A 210 14.40 -5.24 7.35
N ASN A 211 14.49 -3.95 7.67
CA ASN A 211 14.10 -3.43 8.98
C ASN A 211 12.59 -3.57 9.22
N PHE A 212 11.79 -3.22 8.20
CA PHE A 212 10.34 -3.30 8.29
C PHE A 212 9.85 -4.76 8.35
N LEU A 213 10.33 -5.61 7.44
CA LEU A 213 9.89 -7.01 7.33
C LEU A 213 10.57 -7.91 8.36
N GLY A 214 11.88 -7.77 8.54
CA GLY A 214 12.74 -8.80 9.12
C GLY A 214 13.21 -9.79 8.05
N MET A 215 14.50 -10.14 8.07
CA MET A 215 15.20 -10.95 7.07
C MET A 215 14.49 -12.26 6.66
N TYR A 216 13.76 -12.89 7.58
CA TYR A 216 13.13 -14.20 7.38
C TYR A 216 11.59 -14.16 7.34
N ASN A 217 11.01 -12.97 7.25
CA ASN A 217 9.57 -12.78 7.22
C ASN A 217 9.06 -12.38 5.83
N GLY A 218 7.78 -12.62 5.58
CA GLY A 218 7.07 -12.14 4.40
C GLY A 218 6.26 -10.87 4.68
N LEU A 219 5.62 -10.35 3.62
CA LEU A 219 4.68 -9.22 3.72
C LEU A 219 3.48 -9.55 4.62
N ASP A 220 3.18 -10.83 4.84
CA ASP A 220 2.11 -11.32 5.71
C ASP A 220 2.39 -11.12 7.21
N ALA A 221 3.67 -10.98 7.59
CA ALA A 221 4.10 -10.88 8.99
C ALA A 221 5.28 -9.91 9.19
N PRO A 222 5.18 -8.61 8.83
CA PRO A 222 6.28 -7.67 9.00
C PRO A 222 6.67 -7.51 10.48
N LYS A 223 7.96 -7.62 10.78
CA LYS A 223 8.49 -7.52 12.15
C LYS A 223 8.07 -6.23 12.84
N ALA A 224 8.26 -5.08 12.18
CA ALA A 224 7.91 -3.77 12.75
C ALA A 224 6.42 -3.66 13.11
N VAL A 225 5.55 -4.24 12.27
CA VAL A 225 4.10 -4.29 12.52
C VAL A 225 3.78 -5.22 13.68
N LEU A 226 4.35 -6.43 13.72
CA LEU A 226 4.10 -7.38 14.81
C LEU A 226 4.54 -6.82 16.17
N GLU A 227 5.70 -6.17 16.21
CA GLU A 227 6.24 -5.49 17.40
C GLU A 227 5.49 -4.20 17.74
N GLY A 228 4.64 -3.69 16.85
CA GLY A 228 3.86 -2.47 17.05
C GLY A 228 4.69 -1.19 17.03
N ARG A 229 5.89 -1.22 16.43
CA ARG A 229 6.82 -0.09 16.44
C ARG A 229 7.70 -0.09 15.19
N ALA A 230 7.66 1.00 14.44
CA ALA A 230 8.58 1.30 13.35
C ALA A 230 10.01 1.47 13.87
N THR A 231 11.00 1.27 13.01
CA THR A 231 12.42 1.32 13.42
C THR A 231 13.14 2.62 13.07
N ASP A 232 12.45 3.55 12.43
CA ASP A 232 12.99 4.81 11.89
C ASP A 232 14.19 4.57 10.95
N SER A 233 14.12 3.47 10.19
CA SER A 233 15.20 3.05 9.31
C SER A 233 15.37 4.00 8.13
N ILE A 234 16.64 4.29 7.80
CA ILE A 234 17.06 5.00 6.60
C ILE A 234 17.76 4.01 5.67
N ALA A 235 17.20 3.79 4.49
CA ALA A 235 17.80 2.90 3.49
C ALA A 235 19.11 3.47 2.94
N ASP A 236 20.08 2.57 2.78
CA ASP A 236 21.33 2.77 2.06
C ASP A 236 21.58 1.50 1.23
N GLY A 237 21.35 1.59 -0.08
CA GLY A 237 21.36 0.43 -0.96
C GLY A 237 20.13 -0.48 -0.79
N TRP A 238 20.34 -1.77 -1.06
CA TRP A 238 19.38 -2.86 -0.92
C TRP A 238 17.99 -2.56 -1.52
N GLN A 239 16.93 -2.75 -0.74
CA GLN A 239 15.55 -2.55 -1.18
C GLN A 239 14.91 -1.42 -0.37
N PRO A 240 14.85 -0.21 -0.93
CA PRO A 240 14.07 0.87 -0.35
C PRO A 240 12.58 0.52 -0.30
N CYS A 241 11.93 0.87 0.79
CA CYS A 241 10.48 0.88 0.97
C CYS A 241 10.03 2.25 1.51
N ALA A 242 8.73 2.41 1.71
CA ALA A 242 8.18 3.55 2.45
C ALA A 242 7.04 3.06 3.35
N SER A 243 7.23 3.25 4.65
CA SER A 243 6.25 2.94 5.68
C SER A 243 6.16 4.07 6.69
N HIS A 244 4.93 4.43 7.07
CA HIS A 244 4.64 5.34 8.16
C HIS A 244 3.92 4.56 9.25
N GLN A 245 4.21 4.82 10.51
CA GLN A 245 3.40 4.41 11.65
C GLN A 245 2.55 5.60 12.12
N ILE A 246 1.27 5.33 12.40
CA ILE A 246 0.34 6.29 13.02
C ILE A 246 -0.41 5.57 14.14
N ASN A 247 -0.33 6.09 15.36
CA ASN A 247 -1.09 5.63 16.51
C ASN A 247 -2.42 6.39 16.58
N ILE A 248 -3.52 5.64 16.63
CA ILE A 248 -4.86 6.16 16.44
C ILE A 248 -5.73 5.72 17.61
N THR A 249 -6.31 6.70 18.31
CA THR A 249 -7.44 6.46 19.21
C THR A 249 -8.74 6.88 18.52
N LEU A 250 -9.73 5.98 18.50
CA LEU A 250 -11.09 6.19 18.00
C LEU A 250 -12.09 5.96 19.14
N LYS A 251 -12.90 6.97 19.47
CA LYS A 251 -14.06 6.83 20.36
C LYS A 251 -15.14 5.93 19.73
N PRO A 252 -16.10 5.41 20.51
CA PRO A 252 -17.26 4.70 19.96
C PRO A 252 -17.95 5.52 18.86
N GLY A 253 -18.12 4.94 17.68
CA GLY A 253 -18.72 5.58 16.51
C GLY A 253 -17.83 6.60 15.77
N GLU A 254 -16.63 6.90 16.27
CA GLU A 254 -15.73 7.87 15.64
C GLU A 254 -15.14 7.30 14.34
N GLU A 255 -14.97 8.19 13.36
CA GLU A 255 -14.34 7.91 12.08
C GLU A 255 -13.20 8.92 11.85
N LYS A 256 -12.05 8.42 11.37
CA LYS A 256 -10.92 9.24 10.93
C LYS A 256 -10.47 8.83 9.52
N SER A 257 -10.06 9.81 8.73
CA SER A 257 -9.53 9.60 7.38
C SER A 257 -8.08 10.04 7.26
N PHE A 258 -7.28 9.20 6.61
CA PHE A 258 -5.88 9.44 6.28
C PHE A 258 -5.76 9.44 4.76
N ILE A 259 -5.10 10.46 4.22
CA ILE A 259 -4.88 10.64 2.79
C ILE A 259 -3.40 10.41 2.54
N PHE A 260 -3.09 9.31 1.87
CA PHE A 260 -1.76 8.97 1.41
C PHE A 260 -1.60 9.35 -0.07
N ILE A 261 -0.41 9.81 -0.43
CA ILE A 261 -0.02 10.21 -1.78
C ILE A 261 1.35 9.63 -2.08
#